data_AF-A0A536YK74-F1
#
_entry.id   AF-A0A536YK74-F1
#
_cell.length_a   1.000
_cell.length_b   1.000
_cell.length_c   1.000
_cell.angle_alpha   90.00
_cell.angle_beta   90.00
_cell.angle_gamma   90.00
#
_symmetry.space_group_name_H-M   'P 1'
#
loop_
_entity.id
_entity.type
_entity.pdbx_description
1 polymer ?
#
loop_
_entity_poly.entity_id
_entity_poly.type
_entity_poly.pdbx_seq_one_letter_code
_entity_poly.pdbx_strand_id
1 'polypeptide(L)'
;MATAIAQRRDTRVKEYTYLWEGIDRNNRNVRGEIKAASETVVTSNLRRQGIRIKKLKRQTFRGGGRVNEKDITFFTRQLATMLKAGVPLLQAFEIV
;
A
#
# COMPACT_ATOMS: atom_id res chain seq x y z
N MET A 1 38.22 -27.18 -23.94
CA MET A 1 36.76 -27.16 -23.70
C MET A 1 36.51 -26.45 -22.38
N ALA A 2 35.96 -25.23 -22.41
CA ALA A 2 35.61 -24.47 -21.20
C ALA A 2 34.10 -24.17 -21.26
N THR A 3 33.32 -24.82 -20.39
CA THR A 3 31.88 -24.56 -20.23
C THR A 3 31.70 -23.41 -19.25
N ALA A 4 31.30 -22.24 -19.76
CA ALA A 4 30.90 -21.11 -18.94
C ALA A 4 29.56 -21.42 -18.24
N ILE A 5 29.58 -21.37 -16.91
CA ILE A 5 28.43 -21.62 -16.05
C ILE A 5 27.56 -20.36 -16.09
N ALA A 6 26.45 -20.40 -16.81
CA ALA A 6 25.47 -19.31 -16.85
C ALA A 6 24.86 -19.13 -15.44
N GLN A 7 25.15 -18.00 -14.80
CA GLN A 7 24.59 -17.61 -13.52
C GLN A 7 23.06 -17.53 -13.62
N ARG A 8 22.36 -18.47 -12.96
CA ARG A 8 20.91 -18.40 -12.74
C ARG A 8 20.64 -17.18 -11.85
N ARG A 9 20.20 -16.07 -12.46
CA ARG A 9 19.74 -14.89 -11.74
C ARG A 9 18.49 -15.27 -10.95
N ASP A 10 18.63 -15.30 -9.62
CA ASP A 10 17.54 -15.45 -8.66
C ASP A 10 16.62 -14.21 -8.78
N THR A 11 15.68 -14.27 -9.73
CA THR A 11 14.73 -13.20 -10.00
C THR A 11 13.58 -13.36 -9.03
N ARG A 12 13.78 -12.95 -7.78
CA ARG A 12 12.66 -12.76 -6.85
C ARG A 12 11.76 -11.69 -7.44
N VAL A 13 10.66 -12.13 -8.05
CA VAL A 13 9.69 -11.26 -8.69
C VAL A 13 9.10 -10.36 -7.61
N LYS A 14 9.44 -9.06 -7.62
CA LYS A 14 8.89 -8.10 -6.67
C LYS A 14 7.40 -7.93 -6.95
N GLU A 15 6.56 -8.47 -6.08
CA GLU A 15 5.12 -8.26 -6.14
C GLU A 15 4.76 -6.88 -5.61
N TYR A 16 3.96 -6.15 -6.37
CA TYR A 16 3.36 -4.90 -5.95
C TYR A 16 1.85 -5.08 -5.79
N THR A 17 1.25 -4.38 -4.84
CA THR A 17 -0.22 -4.30 -4.77
C THR A 17 -0.71 -3.33 -5.84
N TYR A 18 -1.73 -3.75 -6.58
CA TYR A 18 -2.43 -2.95 -7.58
C TYR A 18 -3.88 -2.78 -7.16
N LEU A 19 -4.32 -1.53 -7.10
CA LEU A 19 -5.73 -1.17 -6.97
C LEU A 19 -6.35 -1.19 -8.36
N TRP A 20 -7.47 -1.87 -8.49
CA TRP A 20 -8.21 -1.94 -9.75
C TRP A 20 -9.68 -1.67 -9.52
N GLU A 21 -10.30 -1.06 -10.53
CA GLU A 21 -11.74 -0.85 -10.61
C GLU A 21 -12.18 -1.37 -11.98
N GLY A 22 -13.23 -2.16 -12.00
CA GLY A 22 -13.75 -2.78 -13.20
C GLY A 22 -15.23 -3.08 -13.12
N ILE A 23 -15.75 -3.64 -14.21
CA ILE A 23 -17.14 -4.04 -14.35
C ILE A 23 -17.16 -5.54 -14.55
N ASP A 24 -17.86 -6.25 -13.67
CA ASP A 24 -18.06 -7.69 -13.77
C ASP A 24 -19.09 -8.04 -14.86
N ARG A 25 -19.21 -9.31 -15.23
CA ARG A 25 -20.15 -9.81 -16.24
C ARG A 25 -21.61 -9.45 -15.93
N ASN A 26 -21.92 -9.25 -14.66
CA ASN A 26 -23.25 -8.84 -14.17
C ASN A 26 -23.45 -7.30 -14.21
N ASN A 27 -22.62 -6.56 -14.93
CA ASN A 27 -22.62 -5.08 -15.00
C ASN A 27 -22.46 -4.38 -13.64
N ARG A 28 -21.88 -5.07 -12.65
CA ARG A 28 -21.59 -4.50 -11.34
C ARG A 28 -20.21 -3.87 -11.34
N ASN A 29 -20.10 -2.64 -10.83
CA ASN A 29 -18.81 -2.03 -10.56
C ASN A 29 -18.16 -2.75 -9.38
N VAL A 30 -17.06 -3.42 -9.66
CA VAL A 30 -16.23 -4.13 -8.69
C VAL A 30 -14.90 -3.41 -8.56
N ARG A 31 -14.43 -3.30 -7.33
CA ARG A 31 -13.13 -2.71 -7.01
C ARG A 31 -12.41 -3.64 -6.05
N GLY A 32 -11.09 -3.71 -6.20
CA GLY A 32 -10.29 -4.60 -5.38
C GLY A 32 -8.82 -4.29 -5.44
N GLU A 33 -8.08 -5.03 -4.64
CA GLU A 33 -6.63 -5.03 -4.63
C GLU A 33 -6.14 -6.39 -5.10
N ILE A 34 -5.06 -6.40 -5.87
CA ILE A 34 -4.40 -7.63 -6.31
C ILE A 34 -2.90 -7.46 -6.24
N LYS A 35 -2.21 -8.45 -5.67
CA LYS A 35 -0.75 -8.48 -5.64
C LYS A 35 -0.26 -9.16 -6.91
N ALA A 36 0.64 -8.51 -7.63
CA ALA A 36 1.18 -9.05 -8.87
C ALA A 36 2.57 -8.49 -9.16
N ALA A 37 3.33 -9.23 -9.96
CA ALA A 37 4.63 -8.83 -10.49
C ALA A 37 4.58 -7.57 -11.37
N SER A 38 3.51 -7.43 -12.14
CA SER A 38 3.37 -6.41 -13.17
C SER A 38 1.90 -6.18 -13.51
N GLU A 39 1.63 -5.05 -14.17
CA GLU A 39 0.30 -4.68 -14.66
C GLU A 39 -0.25 -5.70 -15.67
N THR A 40 0.61 -6.32 -16.47
CA THR A 40 0.23 -7.39 -17.43
C THR A 40 -0.29 -8.65 -16.71
N VAL A 41 0.28 -8.98 -15.55
CA VAL A 41 -0.22 -10.09 -14.72
C VAL A 41 -1.55 -9.73 -14.07
N VAL A 42 -1.75 -8.48 -13.65
CA VAL A 42 -3.05 -8.02 -13.14
C VAL A 42 -4.13 -8.09 -14.20
N THR A 43 -3.87 -7.54 -15.38
CA THR A 43 -4.85 -7.49 -16.47
C THR A 43 -5.26 -8.87 -16.96
N SER A 44 -4.32 -9.81 -17.05
CA SER A 44 -4.61 -11.20 -17.41
C SER A 44 -5.42 -11.94 -16.35
N ASN A 45 -5.14 -11.73 -15.06
CA ASN A 45 -5.95 -12.29 -13.97
C ASN A 45 -7.39 -11.75 -13.97
N LEU A 46 -7.57 -10.43 -14.09
CA LEU A 46 -8.90 -9.81 -14.10
C LEU A 46 -9.70 -10.19 -15.36
N ARG A 47 -9.05 -10.31 -16.52
CA ARG A 47 -9.69 -10.84 -17.74
C ARG A 47 -10.14 -12.29 -17.59
N ARG A 48 -9.34 -13.14 -16.95
CA ARG A 48 -9.73 -14.54 -16.64
C ARG A 48 -10.94 -14.61 -15.72
N GLN A 49 -11.08 -13.65 -14.81
CA GLN A 49 -12.25 -13.51 -13.94
C GLN A 49 -13.47 -12.90 -14.64
N GLY A 50 -13.37 -12.51 -15.92
CA GLY A 50 -14.46 -11.88 -16.67
C GLY A 50 -14.68 -10.40 -16.35
N ILE A 51 -13.72 -9.76 -15.67
CA ILE A 51 -13.83 -8.36 -15.23
C ILE A 51 -13.23 -7.43 -16.29
N ARG A 52 -14.02 -6.47 -16.75
CA ARG A 52 -13.56 -5.38 -17.63
C ARG A 52 -12.96 -4.25 -16.79
N ILE A 53 -11.65 -4.05 -16.91
CA ILE A 53 -10.90 -3.07 -16.13
C ILE A 53 -11.21 -1.65 -16.66
N LYS A 54 -11.65 -0.76 -15.77
CA LYS A 54 -11.87 0.67 -16.05
C LYS A 54 -10.70 1.52 -15.55
N LYS A 55 -10.08 1.11 -14.45
CA LYS A 55 -8.97 1.82 -13.82
C LYS A 55 -8.01 0.82 -13.20
N LEU A 56 -6.71 1.02 -13.43
CA LEU A 56 -5.66 0.20 -12.85
C LEU A 56 -4.57 1.13 -12.33
N LYS A 57 -4.22 1.00 -11.05
CA LYS A 57 -3.23 1.85 -10.40
C LYS A 57 -2.38 1.00 -9.48
N ARG A 58 -1.06 1.04 -9.66
CA ARG A 58 -0.13 0.47 -8.68
C ARG A 58 -0.31 1.22 -7.35
N GLN A 59 -0.68 0.50 -6.29
CA GLN A 59 -0.72 1.05 -4.95
C GLN A 59 0.72 1.23 -4.51
N THR A 60 1.16 2.49 -4.50
CA THR A 60 2.36 2.88 -3.78
C THR A 60 1.90 3.23 -2.38
N PHE A 61 2.39 2.51 -1.36
CA PHE A 61 2.38 3.04 -0.01
C PHE A 61 3.28 4.28 -0.05
N ARG A 62 2.69 5.46 -0.28
CA ARG A 62 3.33 6.71 0.14
C ARG A 62 3.31 6.67 1.66
N GLY A 63 4.36 6.10 2.23
CA GLY A 63 4.56 6.11 3.67
C GLY A 63 4.51 7.53 4.19
N GLY A 64 3.72 7.73 5.25
CA GLY A 64 3.58 9.00 5.96
C GLY A 64 2.86 10.06 5.14
N GLY A 65 1.62 10.38 5.51
CA GLY A 65 1.12 11.73 5.26
C GLY A 65 2.17 12.72 5.74
N ARG A 66 2.48 13.73 4.93
CA ARG A 66 3.44 14.78 5.31
C ARG A 66 2.89 15.45 6.57
N VAL A 67 3.50 15.16 7.73
CA VAL A 67 3.08 15.76 9.00
C VAL A 67 3.27 17.27 8.87
N ASN A 68 2.19 18.02 9.10
CA ASN A 68 2.22 19.46 8.98
C ASN A 68 2.88 20.06 10.23
N GLU A 69 3.67 21.13 10.09
CA GLU A 69 4.32 21.79 11.24
C GLU A 69 3.31 22.24 12.31
N LYS A 70 2.10 22.59 11.87
CA LYS A 70 0.97 22.92 12.75
C LYS A 70 0.60 21.73 13.65
N ASP A 71 0.53 20.52 13.08
CA ASP A 71 0.13 19.32 13.81
C ASP A 71 1.19 18.96 14.85
N ILE A 72 2.48 19.12 14.52
CA ILE A 72 3.59 18.95 15.47
C ILE A 72 3.48 19.97 16.62
N THR A 73 3.16 21.23 16.30
CA THR A 73 3.07 22.31 17.31
C THR A 73 1.89 22.10 18.26
N PHE A 74 0.74 21.66 17.74
CA PHE A 74 -0.43 21.35 18.58
C PHE A 74 -0.19 20.11 19.43
N PHE A 75 0.34 19.04 18.85
CA PHE A 75 0.67 17.81 19.55
C PHE A 75 1.66 18.05 20.69
N THR A 76 2.76 18.76 20.43
CA THR A 76 3.79 19.05 21.45
C THR A 76 3.26 19.93 22.57
N ARG A 77 2.38 20.89 22.28
CA ARG A 77 1.74 21.73 23.30
C ARG A 77 0.79 20.92 24.19
N GLN A 78 -0.04 20.06 23.59
CA GLN A 78 -0.97 19.20 24.31
C GLN A 78 -0.24 18.17 25.18
N LEU A 79 0.84 17.58 24.65
CA LEU A 79 1.73 16.69 25.39
C LEU A 79 2.41 17.43 26.56
N ALA A 80 2.93 18.65 26.34
CA ALA A 80 3.54 19.45 27.41
C ALA A 80 2.55 19.76 28.54
N THR A 81 1.28 20.01 28.22
CA THR A 81 0.24 20.22 29.25
C THR A 81 -0.12 18.94 29.99
N MET A 82 -0.21 17.78 29.31
CA MET A 82 -0.46 16.49 29.96
C MET A 82 0.70 16.06 30.86
N LEU A 83 1.95 16.27 30.41
CA LEU A 83 3.16 16.05 31.20
C LEU A 83 3.18 16.93 32.46
N LYS A 84 2.87 18.23 32.31
CA LYS A 84 2.85 19.17 33.43
C LYS A 84 1.74 18.87 34.44
N ALA A 85 0.63 18.30 33.98
CA ALA A 85 -0.50 17.90 34.83
C ALA A 85 -0.29 16.54 35.53
N GLY A 86 0.86 15.87 35.34
CA GLY A 86 1.16 14.60 35.99
C GLY A 86 0.31 13.42 35.51
N VAL A 87 -0.28 13.52 34.30
CA VAL A 87 -1.08 12.43 33.72
C VAL A 87 -0.16 11.25 33.40
N PRO A 88 -0.48 10.02 33.84
CA PRO A 88 0.35 8.84 33.58
C PRO A 88 0.48 8.62 32.07
N LEU A 89 1.69 8.84 31.55
CA LEU A 89 2.05 8.76 30.13
C LEU A 89 1.64 7.43 29.45
N LEU A 90 1.41 6.38 30.23
CA LEU A 90 1.07 5.05 29.73
C LEU A 90 -0.29 5.01 29.01
N GLN A 91 -1.25 5.87 29.37
CA GLN A 91 -2.59 5.88 28.76
C GLN A 91 -2.69 6.79 27.52
N ALA A 92 -1.73 7.72 27.33
CA ALA A 92 -1.72 8.64 26.19
C ALA A 92 -1.18 8.00 24.90
N PHE A 93 -0.43 6.90 25.01
CA PHE A 93 0.11 6.17 23.85
C PHE A 93 -0.88 5.17 23.22
N GLU A 94 -2.02 4.87 23.86
CA GLU A 94 -3.08 4.03 23.27
C GLU A 94 -4.11 4.83 22.44
N ILE A 95 -4.04 6.16 22.47
CA ILE A 95 -4.95 7.04 21.73
C ILE A 95 -4.24 7.62 20.49
N VAL A 96 -3.53 6.80 19.71
CA VAL A 96 -3.11 7.10 18.32
C VAL A 96 -3.12 5.82 17.50
#